data_AF-A0A7S1EIZ9-F1
#
_entry.id   AF-A0A7S1EIZ9-F1
#
_cell.length_a   1.000
_cell.length_b   1.000
_cell.length_c   1.000
_cell.angle_alpha   90.00
_cell.angle_beta   90.00
_cell.angle_gamma   90.00
#
_symmetry.space_group_name_H-M   'P 1'
#
loop_
_entity.id
_entity.type
_entity.pdbx_description
1 polymer ?
#
loop_
_entity_poly.entity_id
_entity_poly.type
_entity_poly.pdbx_seq_one_letter_code
_entity_poly.pdbx_strand_id
1 'polypeptide(L)'
;MADLRSLGPMGSFKTQGSFARTPSSGSYKMPSPSKKKSARMELLSSNIKELKGVAVELADNVKAEEERIEGFMGPFIDKLSNIAGVYEQEKASLELTLLKSLEEGKNVLIGDIIEQRASARTYAGMVNEFNEKTQRVLREGFEARREAEQRFTDVMMEAIRSEYEDIVTGMRAEDRRKLHFDRLDNHKKLESCRVAVRMDLAARLLQQKAQLERLRKEEVEAVEGRMSDLRAATDKQLRQGLLQVSAANEKADKFRLELKVTEAKLRKEIESLSIDNEQMTNKIRNLQAVSKSFEDENKKLKDSLQTVTEERSLLEGASAP
;
A
#
# COMPACT_ATOMS: atom_id res chain seq x y z
N MET A 1 34.58 22.60 14.39
CA MET A 1 34.10 23.16 13.12
C MET A 1 32.60 23.35 13.21
N ALA A 2 32.16 24.56 12.85
CA ALA A 2 30.79 25.07 12.66
C ALA A 2 29.87 25.25 13.91
N ASP A 3 29.82 26.52 14.33
CA ASP A 3 28.82 27.21 15.16
C ASP A 3 27.40 27.13 14.61
N LEU A 4 26.40 27.17 15.51
CA LEU A 4 25.15 27.92 15.31
C LEU A 4 24.56 28.39 16.66
N ARG A 5 25.11 29.48 17.20
CA ARG A 5 24.35 30.45 17.99
C ARG A 5 24.28 31.74 17.18
N SER A 6 23.10 32.07 16.65
CA SER A 6 22.74 33.46 16.34
C SER A 6 21.21 33.59 16.22
N LEU A 7 20.61 34.35 17.14
CA LEU A 7 19.89 35.61 16.89
C LEU A 7 18.53 35.44 16.17
N GLY A 8 17.38 35.88 16.69
CA GLY A 8 17.09 36.75 17.83
C GLY A 8 15.55 36.89 18.00
N PRO A 9 15.08 37.70 18.96
CA PRO A 9 13.67 37.95 19.23
C PRO A 9 13.13 39.12 18.39
N MET A 10 11.82 39.11 18.10
CA MET A 10 10.91 40.28 17.96
C MET A 10 9.77 39.95 16.98
N GLY A 11 8.55 40.23 17.42
CA GLY A 11 7.35 40.07 16.59
C GLY A 11 6.07 40.36 17.37
N SER A 12 5.97 41.53 18.00
CA SER A 12 4.70 42.06 18.49
C SER A 12 3.83 42.49 17.29
N PHE A 13 2.69 41.84 17.09
CA PHE A 13 1.60 42.40 16.31
C PHE A 13 0.34 42.50 17.17
N LYS A 14 -0.06 43.75 17.41
CA LYS A 14 -1.41 44.10 17.87
C LYS A 14 -2.40 43.73 16.78
N THR A 15 -3.49 43.07 17.14
CA THR A 15 -4.77 43.19 16.44
C THR A 15 -5.90 43.33 17.46
N GLN A 16 -6.34 44.58 17.64
CA GLN A 16 -7.72 44.87 18.01
C GLN A 16 -8.61 44.47 16.82
N GLY A 17 -9.75 43.84 17.09
CA GLY A 17 -10.69 43.47 16.04
C GLY A 17 -11.72 42.46 16.52
N SER A 18 -12.62 42.92 17.38
CA SER A 18 -13.86 42.24 17.71
C SER A 18 -14.66 41.88 16.45
N PHE A 19 -14.88 40.60 16.21
CA PHE A 19 -16.08 40.13 15.50
C PHE A 19 -16.59 38.88 16.20
N ALA A 20 -17.71 39.07 16.88
CA ALA A 20 -18.53 38.00 17.44
C ALA A 20 -18.99 37.07 16.30
N ARG A 21 -18.57 35.81 16.37
CA ARG A 21 -19.37 34.68 15.87
C ARG A 21 -19.36 33.62 16.96
N THR A 22 -20.51 33.47 17.60
CA THR A 22 -20.83 32.38 18.50
C THR A 22 -20.62 31.04 17.78
N PRO A 23 -19.83 30.10 18.31
CA PRO A 23 -19.95 28.71 17.91
C PRO A 23 -21.21 28.18 18.57
N SER A 24 -22.11 27.65 17.74
CA SER A 24 -23.28 26.89 18.15
C SER A 24 -22.92 25.86 19.21
N SER A 25 -23.82 25.73 20.19
CA SER A 25 -23.86 24.74 21.27
C SER A 25 -23.51 23.30 20.81
N GLY A 26 -22.22 23.00 20.76
CA GLY A 26 -21.70 21.64 20.81
C GLY A 26 -21.29 21.36 22.25
N SER A 27 -22.18 20.73 23.01
CA SER A 27 -21.90 20.33 24.39
C SER A 27 -20.75 19.33 24.41
N TYR A 28 -19.52 19.79 24.66
CA TYR A 28 -18.48 18.92 25.18
C TYR A 28 -18.86 18.56 26.61
N LYS A 29 -19.63 17.48 26.77
CA LYS A 29 -19.84 16.84 28.07
C LYS A 29 -18.47 16.35 28.56
N MET A 30 -17.82 17.15 29.38
CA MET A 30 -16.74 16.66 30.24
C MET A 30 -17.32 15.52 31.09
N PRO A 31 -16.74 14.31 31.06
CA PRO A 31 -17.27 13.20 31.84
C PRO A 31 -17.20 13.54 33.32
N SER A 32 -18.34 13.37 34.01
CA SER A 32 -18.49 13.64 35.44
C SER A 32 -17.42 12.89 36.26
N PRO A 33 -16.96 13.42 37.40
CA PRO A 33 -15.93 12.80 38.24
C PRO A 33 -16.26 11.34 38.63
N SER A 34 -17.55 11.01 38.72
CA SER A 34 -18.05 9.66 38.98
C SER A 34 -17.76 8.66 37.85
N LYS A 35 -17.83 9.08 36.58
CA LYS A 35 -17.57 8.20 35.42
C LYS A 35 -16.08 7.90 35.25
N LYS A 36 -15.20 8.85 35.60
CA LYS A 36 -13.74 8.62 35.63
C LYS A 36 -13.34 7.62 36.73
N LYS A 37 -13.99 7.67 37.90
CA LYS A 37 -13.79 6.67 38.96
C LYS A 37 -14.27 5.27 38.53
N SER A 38 -15.41 5.17 37.84
CA SER A 38 -15.94 3.90 37.32
C SER A 38 -15.00 3.25 36.30
N ALA A 39 -14.56 4.00 35.28
CA ALA A 39 -13.63 3.49 34.27
C ALA A 39 -12.27 3.10 34.87
N ARG A 40 -11.79 3.85 35.87
CA ARG A 40 -10.54 3.52 36.59
C ARG A 40 -10.68 2.24 37.42
N MET A 41 -11.83 2.02 38.05
CA MET A 41 -12.11 0.79 38.81
C MET A 41 -12.26 -0.43 37.91
N GLU A 42 -12.88 -0.29 36.74
CA GLU A 42 -12.96 -1.36 35.73
C GLU A 42 -11.56 -1.73 35.21
N LEU A 43 -10.72 -0.73 34.92
CA LEU A 43 -9.36 -0.96 34.46
C LEU A 43 -8.50 -1.64 35.54
N LEU A 44 -8.63 -1.23 36.80
CA LEU A 44 -7.96 -1.89 37.93
C LEU A 44 -8.44 -3.34 38.12
N SER A 45 -9.74 -3.59 37.96
CA SER A 45 -10.31 -4.95 38.03
C SER A 45 -9.79 -5.86 36.91
N SER A 46 -9.68 -5.32 35.68
CA SER A 46 -9.05 -6.03 34.55
C SER A 46 -7.59 -6.35 34.84
N ASN A 47 -6.81 -5.37 35.28
CA ASN A 47 -5.39 -5.56 35.60
C ASN A 47 -5.19 -6.57 36.74
N ILE A 48 -6.07 -6.57 37.76
CA ILE A 48 -6.02 -7.57 38.84
C ILE A 48 -6.29 -8.98 38.32
N LYS A 49 -7.23 -9.14 37.38
CA LYS A 49 -7.50 -10.44 36.74
C LYS A 49 -6.30 -10.91 35.91
N GLU A 50 -5.71 -10.03 35.12
CA GLU A 50 -4.50 -10.32 34.33
C GLU A 50 -3.33 -10.70 35.24
N LEU A 51 -3.08 -9.94 36.31
CA LEU A 51 -2.03 -10.26 37.29
C LEU A 51 -2.26 -11.60 38.00
N LYS A 52 -3.51 -11.93 38.32
CA LYS A 52 -3.85 -13.26 38.87
C LYS A 52 -3.60 -14.37 37.87
N GLY A 53 -3.92 -14.16 36.59
CA GLY A 53 -3.61 -15.11 35.52
C GLY A 53 -2.10 -15.37 35.41
N VAL A 54 -1.32 -14.29 35.36
CA VAL A 54 0.16 -14.38 35.33
C VAL A 54 0.71 -15.07 36.57
N ALA A 55 0.16 -14.81 37.75
CA ALA A 55 0.61 -15.45 39.00
C ALA A 55 0.34 -16.96 39.02
N VAL A 56 -0.78 -17.42 38.44
CA VAL A 56 -1.08 -18.85 38.30
C VAL A 56 -0.12 -19.51 37.30
N GLU A 57 0.09 -18.90 36.14
CA GLU A 57 1.06 -19.40 35.14
C GLU A 57 2.48 -19.49 35.72
N LEU A 58 2.90 -18.50 36.52
CA LEU A 58 4.19 -18.55 37.21
C LEU A 58 4.27 -19.68 38.23
N ALA A 59 3.21 -19.92 39.00
CA ALA A 59 3.18 -21.00 39.98
C ALA A 59 3.25 -22.38 39.31
N ASP A 60 2.54 -22.56 38.19
CA ASP A 60 2.58 -23.81 37.43
C ASP A 60 3.97 -24.03 36.79
N ASN A 61 4.60 -22.96 36.29
CA ASN A 61 5.97 -23.03 35.75
C ASN A 61 7.00 -23.37 36.83
N VAL A 62 6.86 -22.82 38.05
CA VAL A 62 7.76 -23.13 39.17
C VAL A 62 7.63 -24.60 39.55
N LYS A 63 6.39 -25.12 39.67
CA LYS A 63 6.18 -26.56 39.95
C LYS A 63 6.75 -27.46 38.87
N ALA A 64 6.58 -27.10 37.60
CA ALA A 64 7.13 -27.87 36.49
C ALA A 64 8.67 -27.89 36.49
N GLU A 65 9.32 -26.80 36.91
CA GLU A 65 10.76 -26.75 37.11
C GLU A 65 11.21 -27.54 38.36
N GLU A 66 10.44 -27.51 39.46
CA GLU A 66 10.70 -28.34 40.65
C GLU A 66 10.65 -29.84 40.32
N GLU A 67 9.60 -30.31 39.65
CA GLU A 67 9.48 -31.71 39.20
C GLU A 67 10.61 -32.10 38.23
N ARG A 68 11.07 -31.15 37.41
CA ARG A 68 12.23 -31.36 36.52
C ARG A 68 13.53 -31.51 37.28
N ILE A 69 13.78 -30.65 38.26
CA ILE A 69 14.98 -30.68 39.09
C ILE A 69 14.99 -31.99 39.89
N GLU A 70 13.86 -32.39 40.46
CA GLU A 70 13.74 -33.68 41.14
C GLU A 70 13.99 -34.87 40.20
N GLY A 71 13.42 -34.86 38.99
CA GLY A 71 13.66 -35.90 37.99
C GLY A 71 15.13 -35.98 37.53
N PHE A 72 15.85 -34.85 37.56
CA PHE A 72 17.26 -34.79 37.20
C PHE A 72 18.18 -35.19 38.38
N MET A 73 17.86 -34.73 39.59
CA MET A 73 18.69 -34.92 40.79
C MET A 73 18.45 -36.26 41.49
N GLY A 74 17.26 -36.87 41.33
CA GLY A 74 16.92 -38.15 41.96
C GLY A 74 17.91 -39.28 41.65
N PRO A 75 18.19 -39.59 40.38
CA PRO A 75 19.17 -40.61 40.01
C PRO A 75 20.58 -40.32 40.53
N PHE A 76 20.97 -39.05 40.59
CA PHE A 76 22.25 -38.62 41.15
C PHE A 76 22.34 -38.89 42.65
N ILE A 77 21.28 -38.54 43.40
CA ILE A 77 21.19 -38.80 44.84
C ILE A 77 21.23 -40.31 45.13
N ASP A 78 20.53 -41.12 44.34
CA ASP A 78 20.55 -42.58 44.47
C ASP A 78 21.96 -43.15 44.22
N LYS A 79 22.65 -42.64 43.20
CA LYS A 79 24.03 -43.03 42.87
C LYS A 79 25.00 -42.69 44.00
N LEU A 80 24.92 -41.48 44.56
CA LEU A 80 25.76 -41.10 45.71
C LEU A 80 25.42 -41.93 46.96
N SER A 81 24.14 -42.20 47.20
CA SER A 81 23.69 -43.03 48.31
C SER A 81 24.20 -44.47 48.20
N ASN A 82 24.25 -45.02 46.99
CA ASN A 82 24.83 -46.34 46.73
C ASN A 82 26.34 -46.37 46.98
N ILE A 83 27.09 -45.36 46.53
CA ILE A 83 28.54 -45.27 46.77
C ILE A 83 28.83 -45.16 48.28
N ALA A 84 28.06 -44.34 49.00
CA ALA A 84 28.15 -44.24 50.47
C ALA A 84 27.81 -45.56 51.17
N GLY A 85 26.78 -46.27 50.70
CA GLY A 85 26.40 -47.59 51.22
C GLY A 85 27.49 -48.64 51.05
N VAL A 86 28.14 -48.68 49.88
CA VAL A 86 29.28 -49.60 49.61
C VAL A 86 30.45 -49.30 50.54
N TYR A 87 30.77 -48.01 50.75
CA TYR A 87 31.85 -47.62 51.64
C TYR A 87 31.58 -47.99 53.11
N GLU A 88 30.37 -47.77 53.62
CA GLU A 88 30.04 -48.18 55.00
C GLU A 88 30.11 -49.70 55.18
N GLN A 89 29.76 -50.49 54.15
CA GLN A 89 29.94 -51.94 54.18
C GLN A 89 31.43 -52.35 54.19
N GLU A 90 32.27 -51.72 53.36
CA GLU A 90 33.71 -51.98 53.32
C GLU A 90 34.36 -51.61 54.66
N LYS A 91 34.02 -50.45 55.22
CA LYS A 91 34.49 -49.98 56.52
C LYS A 91 34.09 -50.95 57.65
N ALA A 92 32.84 -51.39 57.70
CA ALA A 92 32.39 -52.38 58.68
C ALA A 92 33.13 -53.73 58.52
N SER A 93 33.40 -54.15 57.29
CA SER A 93 34.18 -55.36 57.00
C SER A 93 35.64 -55.25 57.48
N LEU A 94 36.29 -54.11 57.25
CA LEU A 94 37.65 -53.84 57.69
C LEU A 94 37.75 -53.78 59.22
N GLU A 95 36.81 -53.11 59.89
CA GLU A 95 36.73 -53.05 61.36
C GLU A 95 36.53 -54.44 61.96
N LEU A 96 35.64 -55.26 61.38
CA LEU A 96 35.40 -56.63 61.82
C LEU A 96 36.62 -57.54 61.60
N THR A 97 37.33 -57.37 60.48
CA THR A 97 38.57 -58.11 60.19
C THR A 97 39.68 -57.74 61.16
N LEU A 98 39.81 -56.45 61.51
CA LEU A 98 40.76 -55.98 62.51
C LEU A 98 40.43 -56.55 63.90
N LEU A 99 39.16 -56.54 64.31
CA LEU A 99 38.74 -57.10 65.59
C LEU A 99 39.00 -58.60 65.69
N LYS A 100 38.67 -59.36 64.63
CA LYS A 100 38.92 -60.82 64.57
C LYS A 100 40.41 -61.14 64.68
N SER A 101 41.27 -60.45 63.92
CA SER A 101 42.71 -60.69 63.95
C SER A 101 43.34 -60.36 65.31
N LEU A 102 42.84 -59.32 66.00
CA LEU A 102 43.24 -59.00 67.37
C LEU A 102 42.77 -60.05 68.39
N GLU A 103 41.54 -60.54 68.24
CA GLU A 103 40.98 -61.57 69.11
C GLU A 103 41.67 -62.93 68.93
N GLU A 104 41.94 -63.33 67.69
CA GLU A 104 42.73 -64.52 67.36
C GLU A 104 44.14 -64.42 67.95
N GLY A 105 44.81 -63.26 67.78
CA GLY A 105 46.11 -63.01 68.41
C GLY A 105 46.06 -63.14 69.93
N LYS A 106 45.03 -62.59 70.58
CA LYS A 106 44.84 -62.69 72.04
C LYS A 106 44.67 -64.15 72.47
N ASN A 107 43.87 -64.92 71.74
CA ASN A 107 43.58 -66.32 72.07
C ASN A 107 44.83 -67.20 71.91
N VAL A 108 45.64 -66.96 70.88
CA VAL A 108 46.95 -67.62 70.70
C VAL A 108 47.87 -67.33 71.89
N LEU A 109 48.02 -66.05 72.27
CA LEU A 109 48.85 -65.69 73.44
C LEU A 109 48.37 -66.37 74.73
N ILE A 110 47.05 -66.40 74.98
CA ILE A 110 46.48 -67.07 76.15
C ILE A 110 46.78 -68.57 76.12
N GLY A 111 46.66 -69.22 74.96
CA GLY A 111 47.00 -70.63 74.77
C GLY A 111 48.47 -70.91 75.10
N ASP A 112 49.38 -70.12 74.52
CA ASP A 112 50.83 -70.27 74.73
C ASP A 112 51.22 -70.09 76.22
N ILE A 113 50.60 -69.12 76.91
CA ILE A 113 50.83 -68.89 78.35
C ILE A 113 50.39 -70.10 79.18
N ILE A 114 49.23 -70.69 78.86
CA ILE A 114 48.67 -71.85 79.59
C ILE A 114 49.54 -73.09 79.35
N GLU A 115 49.95 -73.34 78.10
CA GLU A 115 50.71 -74.54 77.73
C GLU A 115 52.15 -74.53 78.24
N GLN A 116 52.84 -73.39 78.24
CA GLN A 116 54.27 -73.35 78.53
C GLN A 116 54.65 -73.31 80.02
N ARG A 117 53.69 -73.29 80.97
CA ARG A 117 53.94 -73.06 82.42
C ARG A 117 54.99 -71.96 82.63
N ALA A 118 54.80 -70.85 81.94
CA ALA A 118 55.84 -69.89 81.63
C ALA A 118 56.54 -69.33 82.88
N SER A 119 57.87 -69.33 82.87
CA SER A 119 58.65 -68.53 83.82
C SER A 119 58.42 -67.03 83.55
N ALA A 120 58.68 -66.17 84.53
CA ALA A 120 58.51 -64.72 84.37
C ALA A 120 59.26 -64.13 83.14
N ARG A 121 60.40 -64.72 82.75
CA ARG A 121 61.16 -64.31 81.55
C ARG A 121 60.49 -64.74 80.25
N THR A 122 59.95 -65.97 80.19
CA THR A 122 59.23 -66.46 79.01
C THR A 122 57.93 -65.70 78.80
N TYR A 123 57.23 -65.35 79.88
CA TYR A 123 56.04 -64.51 79.83
C TYR A 123 56.33 -63.12 79.23
N ALA A 124 57.40 -62.45 79.69
CA ALA A 124 57.80 -61.14 79.17
C ALA A 124 58.14 -61.19 77.67
N GLY A 125 58.79 -62.27 77.20
CA GLY A 125 59.07 -62.49 75.78
C GLY A 125 57.80 -62.63 74.94
N MET A 126 56.87 -63.50 75.37
CA MET A 126 55.60 -63.74 74.67
C MET A 126 54.71 -62.49 74.61
N VAL A 127 54.66 -61.71 75.69
CA VAL A 127 53.89 -60.46 75.74
C VAL A 127 54.50 -59.39 74.81
N ASN A 128 55.82 -59.29 74.75
CA ASN A 128 56.49 -58.36 73.83
C ASN A 128 56.24 -58.74 72.37
N GLU A 129 56.37 -60.02 72.02
CA GLU A 129 56.10 -60.52 70.67
C GLU A 129 54.63 -60.32 70.27
N PHE A 130 53.69 -60.59 71.18
CA PHE A 130 52.28 -60.28 70.97
C PHE A 130 52.05 -58.79 70.76
N ASN A 131 52.66 -57.92 71.58
CA ASN A 131 52.52 -56.47 71.43
C ASN A 131 53.06 -55.96 70.08
N GLU A 132 54.21 -56.47 69.63
CA GLU A 132 54.75 -56.14 68.30
C GLU A 132 53.82 -56.60 67.17
N LYS A 133 53.24 -57.81 67.30
CA LYS A 133 52.28 -58.35 66.33
C LYS A 133 50.97 -57.55 66.33
N THR A 134 50.46 -57.17 67.50
CA THR A 134 49.29 -56.29 67.65
C THR A 134 49.54 -54.91 67.03
N GLN A 135 50.71 -54.30 67.27
CA GLN A 135 51.06 -53.02 66.66
C GLN A 135 51.19 -53.09 65.13
N ARG A 136 51.59 -54.24 64.58
CA ARG A 136 51.62 -54.47 63.13
C ARG A 136 50.22 -54.58 62.55
N VAL A 137 49.37 -55.42 63.14
CA VAL A 137 47.97 -55.61 62.75
C VAL A 137 47.18 -54.30 62.81
N LEU A 138 47.39 -53.49 63.86
CA LEU A 138 46.77 -52.17 63.98
C LEU A 138 47.23 -51.21 62.88
N ARG A 139 48.54 -51.18 62.56
CA ARG A 139 49.07 -50.33 61.48
C ARG A 139 48.48 -50.72 60.12
N GLU A 140 48.55 -52.00 59.78
CA GLU A 140 48.01 -52.52 58.52
C GLU A 140 46.49 -52.29 58.42
N GLY A 141 45.75 -52.44 59.52
CA GLY A 141 44.31 -52.16 59.56
C GLY A 141 43.97 -50.68 59.38
N PHE A 142 44.74 -49.76 60.01
CA PHE A 142 44.54 -48.32 59.82
C PHE A 142 44.96 -47.85 58.42
N GLU A 143 46.00 -48.46 57.83
CA GLU A 143 46.41 -48.20 56.44
C GLU A 143 45.33 -48.66 55.45
N ALA A 144 44.82 -49.89 55.61
CA ALA A 144 43.73 -50.41 54.78
C ALA A 144 42.47 -49.53 54.87
N ARG A 145 42.13 -49.02 56.07
CA ARG A 145 41.02 -48.07 56.26
C ARG A 145 41.28 -46.75 55.55
N ARG A 146 42.49 -46.19 55.66
CA ARG A 146 42.86 -44.94 54.98
C ARG A 146 42.79 -45.09 53.45
N GLU A 147 43.25 -46.22 52.92
CA GLU A 147 43.14 -46.51 51.48
C GLU A 147 41.68 -46.64 51.03
N ALA A 148 40.82 -47.28 51.83
CA ALA A 148 39.39 -47.36 51.53
C ALA A 148 38.71 -45.97 51.57
N GLU A 149 39.04 -45.13 52.55
CA GLU A 149 38.59 -43.73 52.63
C GLU A 149 39.03 -42.91 51.41
N GLN A 150 40.26 -43.10 50.96
CA GLN A 150 40.79 -42.42 49.78
C GLN A 150 40.11 -42.88 48.49
N ARG A 151 39.93 -44.21 48.31
CA ARG A 151 39.17 -44.76 47.16
C ARG A 151 37.73 -44.24 47.14
N PHE A 152 37.06 -44.21 48.29
CA PHE A 152 35.71 -43.65 48.40
C PHE A 152 35.67 -42.19 47.97
N THR A 153 36.63 -41.38 48.44
CA THR A 153 36.72 -39.96 48.08
C THR A 153 36.93 -39.78 46.58
N ASP A 154 37.82 -40.55 45.96
CA ASP A 154 38.10 -40.47 44.53
C ASP A 154 36.88 -40.86 43.69
N VAL A 155 36.20 -41.96 44.05
CA VAL A 155 34.97 -42.42 43.38
C VAL A 155 33.84 -41.40 43.53
N MET A 156 33.67 -40.82 44.72
CA MET A 156 32.66 -39.78 44.98
C MET A 156 32.94 -38.52 44.16
N MET A 157 34.18 -38.04 44.12
CA MET A 157 34.55 -36.84 43.38
C MET A 157 34.39 -37.03 41.87
N GLU A 158 34.72 -38.22 41.35
CA GLU A 158 34.53 -38.54 39.94
C GLU A 158 33.05 -38.68 39.57
N ALA A 159 32.24 -39.29 40.44
CA ALA A 159 30.79 -39.36 40.26
C ALA A 159 30.16 -37.95 40.23
N ILE A 160 30.54 -37.07 41.17
CA ILE A 160 30.08 -35.68 41.19
C ILE A 160 30.50 -34.93 39.92
N ARG A 161 31.75 -35.12 39.47
CA ARG A 161 32.28 -34.45 38.27
C ARG A 161 31.54 -34.88 37.00
N SER A 162 31.41 -36.18 36.78
CA SER A 162 30.70 -36.74 35.61
C SER A 162 29.27 -36.21 35.55
N GLU A 163 28.57 -36.25 36.67
CA GLU A 163 27.17 -35.83 36.73
C GLU A 163 27.04 -34.33 36.49
N TYR A 164 27.91 -33.51 37.09
CA TYR A 164 27.96 -32.07 36.83
C TYR A 164 28.15 -31.76 35.34
N GLU A 165 29.05 -32.47 34.66
CA GLU A 165 29.27 -32.31 33.22
C GLU A 165 28.04 -32.70 32.40
N ASP A 166 27.35 -33.78 32.76
CA ASP A 166 26.10 -34.20 32.13
C ASP A 166 24.98 -33.18 32.33
N ILE A 167 24.84 -32.58 33.52
CA ILE A 167 23.86 -31.51 33.79
C ILE A 167 24.17 -30.30 32.90
N VAL A 168 25.42 -29.83 32.91
CA VAL A 168 25.83 -28.62 32.19
C VAL A 168 25.69 -28.79 30.69
N THR A 169 26.05 -29.96 30.15
CA THR A 169 25.89 -30.26 28.73
C THR A 169 24.41 -30.39 28.35
N GLY A 170 23.59 -31.01 29.20
CA GLY A 170 22.14 -31.07 29.07
C GLY A 170 21.49 -29.69 29.01
N MET A 171 21.78 -28.82 29.99
CA MET A 171 21.28 -27.44 30.03
C MET A 171 21.66 -26.66 28.77
N ARG A 172 22.93 -26.73 28.34
CA ARG A 172 23.38 -26.07 27.10
C ARG A 172 22.69 -26.62 25.84
N ALA A 173 22.39 -27.92 25.79
CA ALA A 173 21.65 -28.50 24.68
C ALA A 173 20.20 -28.00 24.65
N GLU A 174 19.57 -27.88 25.82
CA GLU A 174 18.23 -27.35 25.93
C GLU A 174 18.13 -25.86 25.59
N ASP A 175 19.05 -25.03 26.08
CA ASP A 175 19.11 -23.60 25.72
C ASP A 175 19.20 -23.43 24.21
N ARG A 176 20.00 -24.28 23.54
CA ARG A 176 20.08 -24.30 22.07
C ARG A 176 18.76 -24.69 21.41
N ARG A 177 18.01 -25.63 21.98
CA ARG A 177 16.67 -26.01 21.48
C ARG A 177 15.66 -24.88 21.68
N LYS A 178 15.61 -24.26 22.87
CA LYS A 178 14.75 -23.11 23.17
C LYS A 178 15.02 -21.96 22.21
N LEU A 179 16.28 -21.58 22.04
CA LEU A 179 16.70 -20.56 21.07
C LEU A 179 16.27 -20.89 19.63
N HIS A 180 16.35 -22.16 19.22
CA HIS A 180 15.91 -22.59 17.91
C HIS A 180 14.39 -22.48 17.73
N PHE A 181 13.61 -22.90 18.74
CA PHE A 181 12.16 -22.74 18.74
C PHE A 181 11.74 -21.26 18.68
N ASP A 182 12.37 -20.39 19.47
CA ASP A 182 12.09 -18.95 19.45
C ASP A 182 12.40 -18.32 18.09
N ARG A 183 13.47 -18.75 17.43
CA ARG A 183 13.80 -18.29 16.06
C ARG A 183 12.74 -18.73 15.05
N LEU A 184 12.26 -19.96 15.14
CA LEU A 184 11.19 -20.45 14.27
C LEU A 184 9.87 -19.72 14.50
N ASP A 185 9.49 -19.48 15.75
CA ASP A 185 8.27 -18.76 16.09
C ASP A 185 8.33 -17.29 15.62
N ASN A 186 9.46 -16.62 15.85
CA ASN A 186 9.71 -15.28 15.33
C ASN A 186 9.66 -15.24 13.80
N HIS A 187 10.21 -16.26 13.12
CA HIS A 187 10.14 -16.34 11.66
C HIS A 187 8.68 -16.45 11.16
N LYS A 188 7.88 -17.32 11.78
CA LYS A 188 6.44 -17.45 11.47
C LYS A 188 5.69 -16.14 11.68
N LYS A 189 5.93 -15.46 12.81
CA LYS A 189 5.33 -14.15 13.10
C LYS A 189 5.69 -13.11 12.04
N LEU A 190 6.96 -13.06 11.62
CA LEU A 190 7.41 -12.16 10.56
C LEU A 190 6.77 -12.48 9.20
N GLU A 191 6.62 -13.76 8.85
CA GLU A 191 5.92 -14.17 7.64
C GLU A 191 4.44 -13.76 7.68
N SER A 192 3.75 -13.98 8.80
CA SER A 192 2.37 -13.53 8.99
C SER A 192 2.25 -12.00 8.85
N CYS A 193 3.14 -11.23 9.45
CA CYS A 193 3.18 -9.77 9.28
C CYS A 193 3.41 -9.38 7.81
N ARG A 194 4.32 -10.05 7.11
CA ARG A 194 4.59 -9.79 5.69
C ARG A 194 3.39 -10.07 4.81
N VAL A 195 2.64 -11.14 5.08
CA VAL A 195 1.40 -11.47 4.37
C VAL A 195 0.33 -10.40 4.65
N ALA A 196 0.16 -9.99 5.90
CA ALA A 196 -0.80 -8.94 6.26
C ALA A 196 -0.51 -7.61 5.53
N VAL A 197 0.76 -7.17 5.54
CA VAL A 197 1.16 -5.94 4.82
C VAL A 197 0.90 -6.04 3.32
N ARG A 198 1.15 -7.21 2.71
CA ARG A 198 0.86 -7.44 1.28
C ARG A 198 -0.64 -7.39 0.99
N MET A 199 -1.47 -7.98 1.85
CA MET A 199 -2.92 -7.94 1.71
C MET A 199 -3.46 -6.51 1.86
N ASP A 200 -2.99 -5.76 2.86
CA ASP A 200 -3.37 -4.35 3.06
C ASP A 200 -2.96 -3.49 1.87
N LEU A 201 -1.76 -3.69 1.33
CA LEU A 201 -1.31 -2.98 0.14
C LEU A 201 -2.17 -3.32 -1.08
N ALA A 202 -2.48 -4.61 -1.28
CA ALA A 202 -3.36 -5.05 -2.37
C ALA A 202 -4.76 -4.44 -2.24
N ALA A 203 -5.33 -4.39 -1.04
CA ALA A 203 -6.61 -3.77 -0.78
C ALA A 203 -6.60 -2.27 -1.09
N ARG A 204 -5.54 -1.55 -0.70
CA ARG A 204 -5.36 -0.11 -1.03
C ARG A 204 -5.24 0.11 -2.53
N LEU A 205 -4.48 -0.72 -3.25
CA LEU A 205 -4.33 -0.63 -4.70
C LEU A 205 -5.66 -0.90 -5.42
N LEU A 206 -6.45 -1.88 -4.96
CA LEU A 206 -7.79 -2.12 -5.48
C LEU A 206 -8.74 -0.94 -5.24
N GLN A 207 -8.67 -0.33 -4.05
CA GLN A 207 -9.45 0.86 -3.73
C GLN A 207 -9.07 2.06 -4.61
N GLN A 208 -7.77 2.31 -4.82
CA GLN A 208 -7.28 3.36 -5.72
C GLN A 208 -7.70 3.11 -7.16
N LYS A 209 -7.62 1.86 -7.64
CA LYS A 209 -8.09 1.49 -8.98
C LYS A 209 -9.58 1.78 -9.15
N ALA A 210 -10.41 1.37 -8.18
CA ALA A 210 -11.85 1.65 -8.23
C ALA A 210 -12.17 3.15 -8.21
N GLN A 211 -11.39 3.95 -7.47
CA GLN A 211 -11.52 5.42 -7.49
C GLN A 211 -11.16 6.01 -8.85
N LEU A 212 -10.06 5.56 -9.46
CA LEU A 212 -9.65 6.01 -10.79
C LEU A 212 -10.67 5.62 -11.88
N GLU A 213 -11.26 4.42 -11.79
CA GLU A 213 -12.31 4.00 -12.71
C GLU A 213 -13.57 4.88 -12.61
N ARG A 214 -13.95 5.31 -11.39
CA ARG A 214 -15.06 6.25 -11.19
C ARG A 214 -14.75 7.62 -11.80
N LEU A 215 -13.59 8.19 -11.47
CA LEU A 215 -13.16 9.48 -12.02
C LEU A 215 -13.10 9.44 -13.55
N ARG A 216 -12.52 8.38 -14.12
CA ARG A 216 -12.47 8.19 -15.56
C ARG A 216 -13.87 8.15 -16.17
N LYS A 217 -14.83 7.48 -15.53
CA LYS A 217 -16.21 7.39 -16.02
C LYS A 217 -16.90 8.75 -15.99
N GLU A 218 -16.76 9.49 -14.89
CA GLU A 218 -17.29 10.86 -14.75
C GLU A 218 -16.69 11.82 -15.79
N GLU A 219 -15.37 11.75 -16.03
CA GLU A 219 -14.71 12.55 -17.06
C GLU A 219 -15.17 12.20 -18.47
N VAL A 220 -15.33 10.91 -18.77
CA VAL A 220 -15.85 10.45 -20.07
C VAL A 220 -17.28 10.95 -20.28
N GLU A 221 -18.17 10.77 -19.31
CA GLU A 221 -19.56 11.26 -19.38
C GLU A 221 -19.61 12.79 -19.54
N ALA A 222 -18.75 13.53 -18.84
CA ALA A 222 -18.65 14.99 -18.96
C ALA A 222 -18.08 15.45 -20.32
N VAL A 223 -17.15 14.71 -20.91
CA VAL A 223 -16.64 14.97 -22.27
C VAL A 223 -17.69 14.63 -23.32
N GLU A 224 -18.39 13.51 -23.18
CA GLU A 224 -19.48 13.10 -24.07
C GLU A 224 -20.63 14.12 -24.05
N GLY A 225 -21.01 14.61 -22.88
CA GLY A 225 -21.98 15.70 -22.73
C GLY A 225 -21.56 16.96 -23.47
N ARG A 226 -20.33 17.45 -23.23
CA ARG A 226 -19.78 18.63 -23.94
C ARG A 226 -19.70 18.45 -25.46
N MET A 227 -19.33 17.26 -25.91
CA MET A 227 -19.28 16.92 -27.33
C MET A 227 -20.68 16.88 -27.96
N SER A 228 -21.68 16.38 -27.24
CA SER A 228 -23.08 16.39 -27.66
C SER A 228 -23.61 17.82 -27.78
N ASP A 229 -23.35 18.67 -26.79
CA ASP A 229 -23.74 20.08 -26.81
C ASP A 229 -23.08 20.84 -27.97
N LEU A 230 -21.79 20.59 -28.22
CA LEU A 230 -21.07 21.14 -29.38
C LEU A 230 -21.72 20.70 -30.70
N ARG A 231 -22.04 19.41 -30.86
CA ARG A 231 -22.73 18.91 -32.06
C ARG A 231 -24.08 19.58 -32.27
N ALA A 232 -24.87 19.72 -31.20
CA ALA A 232 -26.17 20.38 -31.27
C ALA A 232 -26.03 21.87 -31.63
N ALA A 233 -25.01 22.55 -31.10
CA ALA A 233 -24.71 23.94 -31.43
C ALA A 233 -24.28 24.09 -32.90
N THR A 234 -23.41 23.20 -33.40
CA THR A 234 -22.99 23.21 -34.81
C THR A 234 -24.15 22.92 -35.74
N ASP A 235 -25.01 21.95 -35.43
CA ASP A 235 -26.19 21.63 -36.23
C ASP A 235 -27.18 22.81 -36.28
N LYS A 236 -27.35 23.50 -35.15
CA LYS A 236 -28.18 24.72 -35.08
C LYS A 236 -27.61 25.84 -35.94
N GLN A 237 -26.30 26.09 -35.86
CA GLN A 237 -25.63 27.08 -36.71
C GLN A 237 -25.74 26.71 -38.20
N LEU A 238 -25.59 25.43 -38.54
CA LEU A 238 -25.67 24.96 -39.92
C LEU A 238 -27.08 25.11 -40.49
N ARG A 239 -28.11 24.76 -39.71
CA ARG A 239 -29.52 25.00 -40.08
C ARG A 239 -29.82 26.49 -40.27
N GLN A 240 -29.32 27.34 -39.38
CA GLN A 240 -29.49 28.78 -39.51
C GLN A 240 -28.80 29.32 -40.77
N GLY A 241 -27.59 28.85 -41.07
CA GLY A 241 -26.88 29.18 -42.30
C GLY A 241 -27.63 28.73 -43.56
N LEU A 242 -28.16 27.49 -43.57
CA LEU A 242 -28.98 26.98 -44.67
C LEU A 242 -30.25 27.81 -44.89
N LEU A 243 -30.93 28.21 -43.82
CA LEU A 243 -32.11 29.09 -43.91
C LEU A 243 -31.75 30.48 -44.48
N GLN A 244 -30.61 31.04 -44.06
CA GLN A 244 -30.12 32.31 -44.62
C GLN A 244 -29.78 32.19 -46.11
N VAL A 245 -29.13 31.10 -46.53
CA VAL A 245 -28.85 30.82 -47.94
C VAL A 245 -30.14 30.61 -48.74
N SER A 246 -31.11 29.85 -48.21
CA SER A 246 -32.42 29.65 -48.84
C SER A 246 -33.15 30.99 -49.03
N ALA A 247 -33.21 31.82 -47.99
CA ALA A 247 -33.84 33.15 -48.07
C ALA A 247 -33.13 34.07 -49.07
N ALA A 248 -31.80 34.01 -49.14
CA ALA A 248 -31.02 34.77 -50.13
C ALA A 248 -31.31 34.29 -51.56
N ASN A 249 -31.40 32.97 -51.78
CA ASN A 249 -31.77 32.39 -53.08
C ASN A 249 -33.19 32.77 -53.49
N GLU A 250 -34.18 32.64 -52.59
CA GLU A 250 -35.56 33.06 -52.87
C GLU A 250 -35.65 34.54 -53.23
N LYS A 251 -34.85 35.40 -52.58
CA LYS A 251 -34.78 36.82 -52.90
C LYS A 251 -34.15 37.05 -54.29
N ALA A 252 -33.07 36.33 -54.62
CA ALA A 252 -32.45 36.41 -55.94
C ALA A 252 -33.39 35.92 -57.06
N ASP A 253 -34.14 34.86 -56.81
CA ASP A 253 -35.14 34.33 -57.74
C ASP A 253 -36.28 35.32 -57.97
N LYS A 254 -36.80 35.96 -56.90
CA LYS A 254 -37.78 37.05 -57.02
C LYS A 254 -37.25 38.20 -57.88
N PHE A 255 -36.03 38.67 -57.62
CA PHE A 255 -35.40 39.71 -58.44
C PHE A 255 -35.25 39.29 -59.90
N ARG A 256 -34.84 38.05 -60.19
CA ARG A 256 -34.78 37.53 -61.57
C ARG A 256 -36.14 37.53 -62.23
N LEU A 257 -37.20 37.20 -61.50
CA LEU A 257 -38.56 37.16 -62.01
C LEU A 257 -39.08 38.57 -62.33
N GLU A 258 -38.85 39.53 -61.44
CA GLU A 258 -39.13 40.96 -61.67
C GLU A 258 -38.34 41.51 -62.87
N LEU A 259 -37.06 41.13 -62.99
CA LEU A 259 -36.22 41.50 -64.13
C LEU A 259 -36.76 40.93 -65.45
N LYS A 260 -37.21 39.67 -65.48
CA LYS A 260 -37.84 39.07 -66.67
C LYS A 260 -39.16 39.77 -67.04
N VAL A 261 -39.95 40.17 -66.05
CA VAL A 261 -41.21 40.91 -66.29
C VAL A 261 -40.92 42.29 -66.86
N THR A 262 -39.94 43.01 -66.32
CA THR A 262 -39.54 44.33 -66.85
C THR A 262 -38.94 44.22 -68.24
N GLU A 263 -38.08 43.24 -68.50
CA GLU A 263 -37.54 42.97 -69.84
C GLU A 263 -38.67 42.66 -70.85
N ALA A 264 -39.66 41.83 -70.48
CA ALA A 264 -40.79 41.53 -71.35
C ALA A 264 -41.64 42.78 -71.67
N LYS A 265 -41.83 43.68 -70.70
CA LYS A 265 -42.51 44.97 -70.92
C LYS A 265 -41.73 45.85 -71.89
N LEU A 266 -40.41 46.00 -71.67
CA LEU A 266 -39.54 46.78 -72.55
C LEU A 266 -39.49 46.19 -73.96
N ARG A 267 -39.45 44.86 -74.11
CA ARG A 267 -39.52 44.20 -75.42
C ARG A 267 -40.84 44.53 -76.15
N LYS A 268 -41.98 44.50 -75.46
CA LYS A 268 -43.27 44.91 -76.04
C LYS A 268 -43.29 46.39 -76.44
N GLU A 269 -42.70 47.26 -75.63
CA GLU A 269 -42.61 48.69 -75.91
C GLU A 269 -41.73 48.95 -77.14
N ILE A 270 -40.59 48.27 -77.24
CA ILE A 270 -39.72 48.30 -78.43
C ILE A 270 -40.46 47.78 -79.67
N GLU A 271 -41.21 46.70 -79.56
CA GLU A 271 -42.02 46.15 -80.66
C GLU A 271 -43.09 47.15 -81.12
N SER A 272 -43.81 47.79 -80.18
CA SER A 272 -44.78 48.85 -80.51
C SER A 272 -44.12 50.06 -81.18
N LEU A 273 -42.97 50.51 -80.66
CA LEU A 273 -42.21 51.62 -81.24
C LEU A 273 -41.68 51.26 -82.63
N SER A 274 -41.29 50.00 -82.86
CA SER A 274 -40.87 49.52 -84.18
C SER A 274 -42.02 49.54 -85.19
N ILE A 275 -43.21 49.09 -84.78
CA ILE A 275 -44.42 49.15 -85.61
C ILE A 275 -44.77 50.61 -85.94
N ASP A 276 -44.74 51.49 -84.95
CA ASP A 276 -45.00 52.92 -85.15
C ASP A 276 -43.97 53.55 -86.11
N ASN A 277 -42.70 53.18 -85.98
CA ASN A 277 -41.64 53.68 -86.86
C ASN A 277 -41.79 53.17 -88.30
N GLU A 278 -42.19 51.90 -88.50
CA GLU A 278 -42.53 51.37 -89.83
C GLU A 278 -43.73 52.08 -90.45
N GLN A 279 -44.78 52.34 -89.67
CA GLN A 279 -45.94 53.13 -90.12
C GLN A 279 -45.55 54.55 -90.52
N MET A 280 -44.70 55.21 -89.73
CA MET A 280 -44.18 56.54 -90.05
C MET A 280 -43.29 56.52 -91.29
N THR A 281 -42.44 55.50 -91.45
CA THR A 281 -41.61 55.31 -92.66
C THR A 281 -42.48 55.11 -93.90
N ASN A 282 -43.57 54.34 -93.79
CA ASN A 282 -44.54 54.17 -94.87
C ASN A 282 -45.30 55.46 -95.18
N LYS A 283 -45.68 56.25 -94.16
CA LYS A 283 -46.24 57.60 -94.37
C LYS A 283 -45.26 58.51 -95.10
N ILE A 284 -43.97 58.49 -94.74
CA ILE A 284 -42.93 59.26 -95.43
C ILE A 284 -42.81 58.82 -96.89
N ARG A 285 -42.76 57.52 -97.20
CA ARG A 285 -42.75 57.03 -98.59
C ARG A 285 -43.98 57.47 -99.37
N ASN A 286 -45.16 57.40 -98.75
CA ASN A 286 -46.40 57.86 -99.39
C ASN A 286 -46.36 59.37 -99.66
N LEU A 287 -45.89 60.17 -98.71
CA LEU A 287 -45.70 61.61 -98.91
C LEU A 287 -44.66 61.91 -99.99
N GLN A 288 -43.57 61.14 -100.07
CA GLN A 288 -42.58 61.24 -101.14
C GLN A 288 -43.17 60.87 -102.51
N ALA A 289 -44.02 59.84 -102.57
CA ALA A 289 -44.73 59.47 -103.80
C ALA A 289 -45.73 60.55 -104.24
N VAL A 290 -46.46 61.15 -103.28
CA VAL A 290 -47.34 62.31 -103.53
C VAL A 290 -46.52 63.53 -103.97
N SER A 291 -45.39 63.81 -103.34
CA SER A 291 -44.48 64.89 -103.75
C SER A 291 -43.98 64.69 -105.17
N LYS A 292 -43.60 63.46 -105.54
CA LYS A 292 -43.16 63.13 -106.90
C LYS A 292 -44.28 63.25 -107.93
N SER A 293 -45.51 62.89 -107.55
CA SER A 293 -46.71 63.12 -108.37
C SER A 293 -46.95 64.61 -108.60
N PHE A 294 -46.81 65.44 -107.56
CA PHE A 294 -46.91 66.89 -107.69
C PHE A 294 -45.77 67.48 -108.52
N GLU A 295 -44.54 66.95 -108.41
CA GLU A 295 -43.41 67.35 -109.27
C GLU A 295 -43.65 67.00 -110.74
N ASP A 296 -44.19 65.81 -111.03
CA ASP A 296 -44.54 65.38 -112.38
C ASP A 296 -45.71 66.20 -112.97
N GLU A 297 -46.70 66.55 -112.17
CA GLU A 297 -47.77 67.49 -112.57
C GLU A 297 -47.24 68.90 -112.81
N ASN A 298 -46.34 69.41 -111.95
CA ASN A 298 -45.70 70.71 -112.15
C ASN A 298 -44.88 70.72 -113.44
N LYS A 299 -44.20 69.61 -113.76
CA LYS A 299 -43.45 69.46 -115.01
C LYS A 299 -44.38 69.47 -116.21
N LYS A 300 -45.50 68.73 -116.18
CA LYS A 300 -46.52 68.79 -117.24
C LYS A 300 -47.11 70.18 -117.41
N LEU A 301 -47.38 70.91 -116.33
CA LEU A 301 -47.86 72.28 -116.39
C LEU A 301 -46.81 73.22 -117.00
N LYS A 302 -45.52 73.01 -116.69
CA LYS A 302 -44.41 73.78 -117.24
C LYS A 302 -44.23 73.51 -118.74
N ASP A 303 -44.31 72.25 -119.16
CA ASP A 303 -44.27 71.83 -120.55
C ASP A 303 -45.49 72.38 -121.32
N SER A 304 -46.67 72.40 -120.71
CA SER A 304 -47.89 73.00 -121.29
C SER A 304 -47.80 74.53 -121.40
N LEU A 305 -47.11 75.19 -120.47
CA LEU A 305 -46.82 76.63 -120.54
C LEU A 305 -45.87 76.94 -121.69
N GLN A 306 -44.92 76.04 -121.96
CA GLN A 306 -43.96 76.15 -123.05
C GLN A 306 -44.64 75.98 -124.41
N THR A 307 -45.58 75.05 -124.55
CA THR A 307 -46.39 74.93 -125.78
C THR A 307 -47.27 76.15 -126.04
N VAL A 308 -47.86 76.76 -125.01
CA VAL A 308 -48.67 77.98 -125.17
C VAL A 308 -47.81 79.20 -125.54
N THR A 309 -46.57 79.25 -125.07
CA THR A 309 -45.63 80.32 -125.45
C THR A 309 -45.09 80.13 -126.88
N GLU A 310 -44.90 78.89 -127.32
CA GLU A 310 -44.56 78.55 -128.71
C GLU A 310 -45.74 78.83 -129.66
N GLU A 311 -46.99 78.52 -129.28
CA GLU A 311 -48.21 78.89 -130.04
C GLU A 311 -48.41 80.41 -130.15
N ARG A 312 -48.08 81.16 -129.10
CA ARG A 312 -48.12 82.64 -129.13
C ARG A 312 -47.05 83.22 -130.08
N SER A 313 -45.87 82.60 -130.17
CA SER A 313 -44.81 83.03 -131.09
C SER A 313 -45.15 82.82 -132.58
N LEU A 314 -46.02 81.85 -132.89
CA LEU A 314 -46.49 81.56 -134.25
C LEU A 314 -47.62 82.49 -134.72
N LEU A 315 -48.32 83.17 -133.79
CA LEU A 315 -49.44 84.09 -134.10
C LEU A 315 -49.01 85.56 -134.29
N GLU A 316 -47.78 85.95 -133.92
CA GLU A 316 -47.26 87.32 -134.08
C GLU A 316 -46.45 87.55 -135.39
N GLY A 317 -46.37 86.54 -136.29
CA GLY A 317 -45.49 86.57 -137.47
C GLY A 317 -46.13 86.75 -138.87
N ALA A 318 -47.46 86.89 -139.01
CA ALA A 318 -48.12 86.98 -140.32
C ALA A 318 -49.09 88.16 -140.46
N SER A 319 -48.68 89.35 -140.00
CA SER A 319 -49.32 90.63 -140.35
C SER A 319 -48.25 91.65 -140.75
N ALA A 320 -48.16 91.90 -142.07
CA ALA A 320 -47.78 93.14 -142.76
C ALA A 320 -46.88 92.87 -143.99
N PRO A 321 -46.98 93.74 -145.01
CA PRO A 321 -47.97 93.78 -146.10
C PRO A 321 -47.62 92.88 -147.30
#